data_AF-A0A975XPF6-F1
#
_entry.id   AF-A0A975XPF6-F1
#
_cell.length_a   1.000
_cell.length_b   1.000
_cell.length_c   1.000
_cell.angle_alpha   90.00
_cell.angle_beta   90.00
_cell.angle_gamma   90.00
#
_symmetry.space_group_name_H-M   'P 1'
#
loop_
_entity.id
_entity.type
_entity.pdbx_description
1 polymer ?
#
loop_
_entity_poly.entity_id
_entity_poly.type
_entity_poly.pdbx_seq_one_letter_code
_entity_poly.pdbx_strand_id
1 'polypeptide(L)'
;MAYLLKSAHVVDPAAQLDEICDVLIDGEHIVEVAHNIQSSNDVNVIDLSGKYLVPGLVDMHVHLRDPGFEYKEDIESGTRSAVKGGFTGVCAMPNTDPVTDTGSVVSYILARAAKRGYCRVYPSGAMTHGLKGEALSEMGDMVECGAVAFTDDGHGIQNAGMVRTCMDYGKMFGKVFMSHCQDNSIVGAGQINEGAVSTRLGMLGWPAEGEEIQIARDIAIARLTGARLHIQHISTARGLNLVRAAKAEGLPVTCEVTPHHLFLTEDAIDETYNTVYKVNPPLRTSSDAQALLEGLQDGTIDAIVTDHAPHAAWEKAREFDFAPFGMTGLETSLASVLTHLVHTEKVSYARLVELMSIAPRRILGIETVSIAEGNTADITVFDPNYTWTVGADGYESKATNCGFAGEQFVGLATEVFVGGKHVLSQGKIC
;
A
#
# COMPACT_ATOMS: atom_id res chain seq x y z
N MET A 1 7.33 -27.91 -7.16
CA MET A 1 8.57 -27.68 -7.93
C MET A 1 9.54 -27.06 -6.95
N ALA A 2 10.78 -27.52 -6.91
CA ALA A 2 11.75 -27.03 -5.94
C ALA A 2 12.66 -25.95 -6.54
N TYR A 3 13.00 -24.95 -5.72
CA TYR A 3 13.92 -23.86 -6.07
C TYR A 3 14.98 -23.72 -4.99
N LEU A 4 16.25 -23.64 -5.39
CA LEU A 4 17.36 -23.33 -4.51
C LEU A 4 17.86 -21.91 -4.84
N LEU A 5 17.57 -20.98 -3.95
CA LEU A 5 17.98 -19.58 -4.04
C LEU A 5 19.34 -19.44 -3.35
N LYS A 6 20.40 -19.18 -4.12
CA LYS A 6 21.77 -19.19 -3.60
C LYS A 6 22.35 -17.81 -3.38
N SER A 7 23.18 -17.67 -2.35
CA SER A 7 24.02 -16.48 -2.13
C SER A 7 23.25 -15.15 -2.01
N ALA A 8 21.99 -15.20 -1.58
CA ALA A 8 21.21 -13.99 -1.33
C ALA A 8 21.63 -13.34 -0.01
N HIS A 9 21.63 -12.02 0.07
CA HIS A 9 21.62 -11.33 1.36
C HIS A 9 20.20 -11.36 1.91
N VAL A 10 19.95 -12.27 2.85
CA VAL A 10 18.62 -12.46 3.43
C VAL A 10 18.45 -11.51 4.61
N VAL A 11 17.35 -10.74 4.58
CA VAL A 11 16.98 -9.81 5.66
C VAL A 11 15.56 -10.10 6.13
N ASP A 12 15.45 -10.57 7.37
CA ASP A 12 14.17 -10.79 8.06
C ASP A 12 14.31 -10.45 9.55
N PRO A 13 13.83 -9.27 9.98
CA PRO A 13 13.84 -8.86 11.38
C PRO A 13 13.07 -9.79 12.31
N ALA A 14 12.02 -10.47 11.83
CA ALA A 14 11.23 -11.41 12.64
C ALA A 14 12.01 -12.69 12.96
N ALA A 15 12.86 -13.13 12.03
CA ALA A 15 13.76 -14.27 12.20
C ALA A 15 15.13 -13.88 12.80
N GLN A 16 15.39 -12.59 13.04
CA GLN A 16 16.72 -12.06 13.41
C GLN A 16 17.81 -12.42 12.38
N LEU A 17 17.45 -12.40 11.10
CA LEU A 17 18.30 -12.79 9.99
C LEU A 17 18.74 -11.54 9.21
N ASP A 18 20.06 -11.35 9.06
CA ASP A 18 20.68 -10.30 8.25
C ASP A 18 22.08 -10.78 7.81
N GLU A 19 22.10 -11.73 6.87
CA GLU A 19 23.33 -12.38 6.42
C GLU A 19 23.21 -12.99 5.02
N ILE A 20 24.33 -13.51 4.49
CA ILE A 20 24.35 -14.19 3.20
C ILE A 20 24.14 -15.70 3.40
N CYS A 21 23.02 -16.24 2.90
CA CYS A 21 22.72 -17.67 2.97
C CYS A 21 21.91 -18.15 1.75
N ASP A 22 21.68 -19.46 1.71
CA ASP A 22 20.84 -20.11 0.70
C ASP A 22 19.46 -20.40 1.29
N VAL A 23 18.42 -20.35 0.44
CA VAL A 23 17.03 -20.67 0.80
C VAL A 23 16.51 -21.74 -0.17
N LEU A 24 16.12 -22.89 0.37
CA LEU A 24 15.49 -23.98 -0.39
C LEU A 24 13.98 -23.92 -0.23
N ILE A 25 13.28 -23.87 -1.36
CA ILE A 25 11.82 -23.93 -1.46
C ILE A 25 11.45 -25.28 -2.06
N ASP A 26 10.49 -25.97 -1.45
CA ASP A 26 9.84 -27.13 -2.07
C ASP A 26 8.31 -27.04 -1.90
N GLY A 27 7.61 -27.15 -3.02
CA GLY A 27 6.17 -26.93 -3.08
C GLY A 27 5.83 -25.48 -2.70
N GLU A 28 5.05 -25.31 -1.63
CA GLU A 28 4.57 -24.00 -1.17
C GLU A 28 5.39 -23.43 0.00
N HIS A 29 6.39 -24.18 0.49
CA HIS A 29 7.07 -23.88 1.73
C HIS A 29 8.58 -23.74 1.58
N ILE A 30 9.17 -22.97 2.49
CA ILE A 30 10.61 -22.95 2.73
C ILE A 30 10.95 -24.21 3.52
N VAL A 31 11.87 -25.03 3.00
CA VAL A 31 12.26 -26.31 3.62
C VAL A 31 13.64 -26.27 4.25
N GLU A 32 14.49 -25.31 3.88
CA GLU A 32 15.81 -25.14 4.50
C GLU A 32 16.31 -23.71 4.30
N VAL A 33 16.91 -23.14 5.35
CA VAL A 33 17.66 -21.86 5.31
C VAL A 33 19.01 -22.12 5.94
N ALA A 34 20.07 -22.15 5.13
CA ALA A 34 21.42 -22.53 5.58
C ALA A 34 22.49 -22.01 4.63
N HIS A 35 23.75 -22.06 5.05
CA HIS A 35 24.87 -21.77 4.14
C HIS A 35 25.22 -22.99 3.29
N ASN A 36 25.51 -22.76 2.01
CA ASN A 36 26.07 -23.76 1.09
C ASN A 36 25.20 -25.02 0.94
N ILE A 37 23.88 -24.85 0.80
CA ILE A 37 22.96 -25.95 0.54
C ILE A 37 23.39 -26.64 -0.77
N GLN A 38 23.54 -27.96 -0.72
CA GLN A 38 23.95 -28.76 -1.86
C GLN A 38 22.74 -29.01 -2.77
N SER A 39 22.86 -28.66 -4.05
CA SER A 39 21.79 -28.91 -5.02
C SER A 39 21.66 -30.41 -5.31
N SER A 40 20.46 -30.98 -5.13
CA SER A 40 20.10 -32.25 -5.75
C SER A 40 19.75 -32.05 -7.23
N ASN A 41 19.77 -33.12 -8.04
CA ASN A 41 19.59 -33.05 -9.50
C ASN A 41 18.21 -32.51 -9.97
N ASP A 42 17.20 -32.45 -9.10
CA ASP A 42 15.83 -32.09 -9.44
C ASP A 42 15.38 -30.69 -8.93
N VAL A 43 16.33 -29.79 -8.67
CA VAL A 43 16.06 -28.44 -8.12
C VAL A 43 16.48 -27.34 -9.08
N ASN A 44 15.63 -26.33 -9.28
CA ASN A 44 15.99 -25.14 -10.05
C ASN A 44 16.87 -24.22 -9.22
N VAL A 45 18.14 -24.07 -9.59
CA VAL A 45 19.09 -23.21 -8.88
C VAL A 45 19.04 -21.79 -9.45
N ILE A 46 18.86 -20.80 -8.58
CA ILE A 46 18.88 -19.38 -8.92
C ILE A 46 20.00 -18.71 -8.09
N ASP A 47 20.99 -18.15 -8.77
CA ASP A 47 22.05 -17.38 -8.12
C ASP A 47 21.58 -15.94 -7.87
N LEU A 48 21.57 -15.55 -6.59
CA LEU A 48 21.13 -14.25 -6.10
C LEU A 48 22.28 -13.44 -5.50
N SER A 49 23.52 -13.76 -5.87
CA SER A 49 24.71 -13.00 -5.45
C SER A 49 24.53 -11.49 -5.67
N GLY A 50 24.72 -10.71 -4.59
CA GLY A 50 24.58 -9.24 -4.61
C GLY A 50 23.15 -8.72 -4.56
N LYS A 51 22.14 -9.60 -4.45
CA LYS A 51 20.73 -9.26 -4.31
C LYS A 51 20.26 -9.47 -2.87
N TYR A 52 19.18 -8.78 -2.52
CA TYR A 52 18.49 -8.96 -1.24
C TYR A 52 17.29 -9.87 -1.40
N LEU A 53 17.08 -10.75 -0.41
CA LEU A 53 15.92 -11.61 -0.29
C LEU A 53 15.20 -11.28 1.02
N VAL A 54 13.91 -10.98 0.94
CA VAL A 54 13.10 -10.55 2.08
C VAL A 54 11.76 -11.28 2.12
N PRO A 55 11.10 -11.34 3.30
CA PRO A 55 9.71 -11.76 3.37
C PRO A 55 8.85 -10.94 2.40
N GLY A 56 8.01 -11.63 1.62
CA GLY A 56 7.30 -11.04 0.49
C GLY A 56 6.58 -9.74 0.83
N LEU A 57 6.77 -8.68 0.05
CA LEU A 57 6.17 -7.37 0.36
C LEU A 57 4.63 -7.45 0.30
N VAL A 58 3.94 -6.64 1.12
CA VAL A 58 2.48 -6.47 1.09
C VAL A 58 2.13 -5.00 1.09
N ASP A 59 1.30 -4.62 0.13
CA ASP A 59 0.69 -3.30 0.10
C ASP A 59 -0.72 -3.38 0.70
N MET A 60 -0.99 -2.63 1.76
CA MET A 60 -2.30 -2.64 2.41
C MET A 60 -3.28 -1.59 1.87
N HIS A 61 -2.92 -0.84 0.82
CA HIS A 61 -3.80 0.17 0.23
C HIS A 61 -3.68 0.23 -1.31
N VAL A 62 -4.57 -0.47 -2.01
CA VAL A 62 -4.57 -0.57 -3.48
C VAL A 62 -5.99 -0.51 -4.06
N HIS A 63 -6.17 0.18 -5.19
CA HIS A 63 -7.41 0.16 -5.97
C HIS A 63 -7.27 -0.72 -7.22
N LEU A 64 -7.81 -1.94 -7.17
CA LEU A 64 -7.81 -2.86 -8.32
C LEU A 64 -8.90 -2.59 -9.36
N ARG A 65 -9.87 -1.72 -9.05
CA ARG A 65 -10.94 -1.24 -9.94
C ARG A 65 -11.90 -2.31 -10.49
N ASP A 66 -11.69 -3.59 -10.23
CA ASP A 66 -12.57 -4.72 -10.55
C ASP A 66 -13.29 -5.19 -9.26
N PRO A 67 -14.64 -5.18 -9.22
CA PRO A 67 -15.55 -5.00 -10.36
C PRO A 67 -15.88 -3.54 -10.72
N GLY A 68 -16.32 -3.33 -11.97
CA GLY A 68 -17.06 -2.16 -12.43
C GLY A 68 -16.26 -1.11 -13.18
N PHE A 69 -14.96 -1.01 -12.91
CA PHE A 69 -14.07 -0.03 -13.53
C PHE A 69 -12.88 -0.71 -14.22
N GLU A 70 -13.10 -1.87 -14.83
CA GLU A 70 -12.07 -2.73 -15.43
C GLU A 70 -11.26 -2.04 -16.54
N TYR A 71 -11.80 -0.97 -17.12
CA TYR A 71 -11.10 -0.15 -18.12
C TYR A 71 -9.97 0.70 -17.52
N LYS A 72 -10.00 0.97 -16.21
CA LYS A 72 -8.93 1.66 -15.48
C LYS A 72 -7.85 0.66 -15.06
N GLU A 73 -8.28 -0.44 -14.46
CA GLU A 73 -7.44 -1.56 -14.00
C GLU A 73 -8.33 -2.78 -13.78
N ASP A 74 -7.80 -4.00 -13.86
CA ASP A 74 -8.49 -5.17 -13.33
C ASP A 74 -7.61 -5.99 -12.38
N ILE A 75 -8.17 -7.03 -11.75
CA ILE A 75 -7.41 -7.88 -10.82
C ILE A 75 -6.21 -8.54 -11.51
N GLU A 76 -6.28 -8.87 -12.80
CA GLU A 76 -5.15 -9.46 -13.52
C GLU A 76 -4.02 -8.45 -13.68
N SER A 77 -4.29 -7.29 -14.29
CA SER A 77 -3.28 -6.26 -14.54
C SER A 77 -2.75 -5.62 -13.25
N GLY A 78 -3.61 -5.34 -12.28
CA GLY A 78 -3.20 -4.77 -10.99
C GLY A 78 -2.32 -5.73 -10.18
N THR A 79 -2.59 -7.03 -10.18
CA THR A 79 -1.71 -8.00 -9.49
C THR A 79 -0.42 -8.27 -10.26
N ARG A 80 -0.41 -8.17 -11.59
CA ARG A 80 0.85 -8.14 -12.37
C ARG A 80 1.71 -6.94 -12.00
N SER A 81 1.10 -5.75 -11.91
CA SER A 81 1.75 -4.51 -11.45
C SER A 81 2.31 -4.66 -10.03
N ALA A 82 1.55 -5.27 -9.13
CA ALA A 82 1.99 -5.58 -7.77
C ALA A 82 3.24 -6.49 -7.76
N VAL A 83 3.19 -7.61 -8.48
CA VAL A 83 4.32 -8.55 -8.56
C VAL A 83 5.54 -7.90 -9.21
N LYS A 84 5.35 -7.07 -10.24
CA LYS A 84 6.42 -6.29 -10.87
C LYS A 84 7.09 -5.33 -9.89
N GLY A 85 6.31 -4.74 -8.97
CA GLY A 85 6.79 -3.93 -7.86
C GLY A 85 7.43 -4.71 -6.69
N GLY A 86 7.38 -6.04 -6.73
CA GLY A 86 7.90 -6.92 -5.68
C GLY A 86 6.88 -7.31 -4.61
N PHE A 87 5.59 -7.05 -4.81
CA PHE A 87 4.54 -7.40 -3.85
C PHE A 87 4.02 -8.82 -4.04
N THR A 88 3.93 -9.54 -2.92
CA THR A 88 3.34 -10.89 -2.82
C THR A 88 1.87 -10.87 -2.42
N GLY A 89 1.38 -9.74 -1.92
CA GLY A 89 -0.03 -9.52 -1.71
C GLY A 89 -0.43 -8.05 -1.64
N VAL A 90 -1.70 -7.79 -1.92
CA VAL A 90 -2.30 -6.44 -1.91
C VAL A 90 -3.65 -6.45 -1.21
N CYS A 91 -3.97 -5.38 -0.49
CA CYS A 91 -5.31 -5.16 0.07
C CYS A 91 -6.12 -4.26 -0.86
N ALA A 92 -7.22 -4.78 -1.39
CA ALA A 92 -8.07 -4.08 -2.36
C ALA A 92 -9.13 -3.23 -1.64
N MET A 93 -9.17 -1.93 -1.94
CA MET A 93 -10.14 -0.98 -1.38
C MET A 93 -11.56 -1.19 -1.92
N PRO A 94 -12.62 -0.85 -1.15
CA PRO A 94 -13.99 -1.29 -1.42
C PRO A 94 -14.76 -0.39 -2.40
N ASN A 95 -14.13 0.65 -2.95
CA ASN A 95 -14.71 1.66 -3.84
C ASN A 95 -14.82 1.21 -5.31
N THR A 96 -15.38 0.02 -5.49
CA THR A 96 -15.72 -0.62 -6.77
C THR A 96 -17.19 -0.43 -7.12
N ASP A 97 -17.63 -0.95 -8.28
CA ASP A 97 -19.05 -1.01 -8.65
C ASP A 97 -19.44 -2.45 -9.08
N PRO A 98 -20.21 -3.19 -8.27
CA PRO A 98 -20.78 -2.79 -6.98
C PRO A 98 -19.69 -2.52 -5.93
N VAL A 99 -20.03 -1.68 -4.94
CA VAL A 99 -19.23 -1.47 -3.74
C VAL A 99 -19.01 -2.82 -3.03
N THR A 100 -17.84 -3.01 -2.44
CA THR A 100 -17.57 -4.20 -1.61
C THR A 100 -18.19 -4.03 -0.22
N ASP A 101 -19.53 -4.04 -0.13
CA ASP A 101 -20.30 -3.87 1.12
C ASP A 101 -21.14 -5.10 1.51
N THR A 102 -21.00 -6.20 0.77
CA THR A 102 -21.62 -7.52 1.03
C THR A 102 -20.61 -8.65 0.83
N GLY A 103 -20.80 -9.80 1.49
CA GLY A 103 -19.91 -10.96 1.34
C GLY A 103 -19.91 -11.55 -0.07
N SER A 104 -20.95 -11.31 -0.85
CA SER A 104 -21.02 -11.72 -2.27
C SER A 104 -19.95 -11.06 -3.13
N VAL A 105 -19.67 -9.76 -2.91
CA VAL A 105 -18.65 -9.01 -3.65
C VAL A 105 -17.26 -9.40 -3.18
N VAL A 106 -17.07 -9.61 -1.87
CA VAL A 106 -15.82 -10.15 -1.30
C VAL A 106 -15.49 -11.51 -1.94
N SER A 107 -16.48 -12.41 -2.00
CA SER A 107 -16.33 -13.74 -2.62
C SER A 107 -16.01 -13.65 -4.11
N TYR A 108 -16.61 -12.68 -4.82
CA TYR A 108 -16.30 -12.42 -6.23
C TYR A 108 -14.83 -12.01 -6.41
N ILE A 109 -14.33 -11.06 -5.62
CA ILE A 109 -12.94 -10.59 -5.70
C ILE A 109 -11.97 -11.74 -5.45
N LEU A 110 -12.20 -12.53 -4.40
CA LEU A 110 -11.35 -13.69 -4.08
C LEU A 110 -11.39 -14.75 -5.18
N ALA A 111 -12.57 -15.08 -5.71
CA ALA A 111 -12.70 -16.05 -6.80
C ALA A 111 -12.02 -15.56 -8.09
N ARG A 112 -12.12 -14.26 -8.38
CA ARG A 112 -11.46 -13.63 -9.53
C ARG A 112 -9.95 -13.64 -9.36
N ALA A 113 -9.44 -13.27 -8.18
CA ALA A 113 -8.02 -13.32 -7.83
C ALA A 113 -7.46 -14.74 -7.89
N ALA A 114 -8.17 -15.75 -7.39
CA ALA A 114 -7.74 -17.14 -7.49
C ALA A 114 -7.62 -17.62 -8.95
N LYS A 115 -8.44 -17.09 -9.86
CA LYS A 115 -8.46 -17.47 -11.27
C LYS A 115 -7.46 -16.72 -12.14
N ARG A 116 -7.19 -15.45 -11.81
CA ARG A 116 -6.51 -14.47 -12.69
C ARG A 116 -5.35 -13.74 -12.02
N GLY A 117 -5.27 -13.77 -10.70
CA GLY A 117 -4.29 -13.02 -9.93
C GLY A 117 -2.89 -13.63 -9.98
N TYR A 118 -1.89 -12.75 -9.86
CA TYR A 118 -0.47 -13.10 -9.79
C TYR A 118 0.08 -13.00 -8.37
N CYS A 119 -0.60 -12.29 -7.48
CA CYS A 119 -0.30 -12.22 -6.04
C CYS A 119 -1.58 -12.44 -5.21
N ARG A 120 -1.43 -12.51 -3.89
CA ARG A 120 -2.58 -12.63 -2.97
C ARG A 120 -3.39 -11.34 -2.97
N VAL A 121 -4.71 -11.44 -3.03
CA VAL A 121 -5.61 -10.30 -2.89
C VAL A 121 -6.40 -10.44 -1.60
N TYR A 122 -6.33 -9.42 -0.76
CA TYR A 122 -7.04 -9.32 0.50
C TYR A 122 -8.12 -8.24 0.39
N PRO A 123 -9.41 -8.57 0.24
CA PRO A 123 -10.45 -7.55 0.14
C PRO A 123 -10.62 -6.82 1.47
N SER A 124 -10.69 -5.49 1.45
CA SER A 124 -11.36 -4.74 2.52
C SER A 124 -12.86 -4.63 2.21
N GLY A 125 -13.67 -4.49 3.26
CA GLY A 125 -15.10 -4.25 3.15
C GLY A 125 -15.46 -2.81 3.46
N ALA A 126 -16.55 -2.31 2.90
CA ALA A 126 -17.12 -1.03 3.28
C ALA A 126 -17.53 -1.03 4.76
N MET A 127 -17.39 0.09 5.47
CA MET A 127 -18.01 0.27 6.79
C MET A 127 -19.51 0.55 6.64
N THR A 128 -19.91 1.26 5.58
CA THR A 128 -21.31 1.63 5.33
C THR A 128 -21.82 1.15 3.97
N HIS A 129 -23.13 0.94 3.90
CA HIS A 129 -23.78 0.48 2.68
C HIS A 129 -23.60 1.52 1.56
N GLY A 130 -23.09 1.06 0.42
CA GLY A 130 -22.77 1.89 -0.74
C GLY A 130 -21.79 3.01 -0.47
N LEU A 131 -20.97 2.91 0.60
CA LEU A 131 -20.05 3.96 1.06
C LEU A 131 -20.77 5.28 1.42
N LYS A 132 -22.05 5.25 1.81
CA LYS A 132 -22.81 6.51 1.98
C LYS A 132 -22.61 7.21 3.32
N GLY A 133 -22.05 6.55 4.32
CA GLY A 133 -21.98 7.08 5.69
C GLY A 133 -23.34 7.11 6.41
N GLU A 134 -24.36 6.42 5.88
CA GLU A 134 -25.77 6.55 6.33
C GLU A 134 -26.29 5.31 7.06
N ALA A 135 -25.84 4.11 6.68
CA ALA A 135 -26.26 2.83 7.26
C ALA A 135 -25.11 1.84 7.26
N LEU A 136 -25.06 0.92 8.23
CA LEU A 136 -24.03 -0.11 8.29
C LEU A 136 -24.09 -1.04 7.07
N SER A 137 -22.92 -1.50 6.63
CA SER A 137 -22.77 -2.61 5.68
C SER A 137 -22.93 -3.98 6.37
N GLU A 138 -22.90 -5.06 5.58
CA GLU A 138 -22.98 -6.44 6.07
C GLU A 138 -21.62 -6.95 6.59
N MET A 139 -20.98 -6.21 7.51
CA MET A 139 -19.61 -6.45 7.98
C MET A 139 -19.34 -7.89 8.45
N GLY A 140 -20.30 -8.50 9.16
CA GLY A 140 -20.15 -9.88 9.64
C GLY A 140 -20.08 -10.90 8.51
N ASP A 141 -20.97 -10.77 7.51
CA ASP A 141 -20.98 -11.62 6.32
C ASP A 141 -19.70 -11.45 5.50
N MET A 142 -19.24 -10.20 5.34
CA MET A 142 -17.98 -9.91 4.66
C MET A 142 -16.76 -10.58 5.33
N VAL A 143 -16.71 -10.62 6.66
CA VAL A 143 -15.62 -11.29 7.39
C VAL A 143 -15.64 -12.79 7.15
N GLU A 144 -16.81 -13.43 7.21
CA GLU A 144 -16.96 -14.86 6.91
C GLU A 144 -16.55 -15.18 5.46
N CYS A 145 -16.77 -14.24 4.54
CA CYS A 145 -16.32 -14.35 3.15
C CYS A 145 -14.85 -13.98 2.92
N GLY A 146 -14.11 -13.49 3.92
CA GLY A 146 -12.66 -13.25 3.85
C GLY A 146 -12.21 -11.79 3.84
N ALA A 147 -13.07 -10.83 4.20
CA ALA A 147 -12.65 -9.44 4.35
C ALA A 147 -11.65 -9.27 5.52
N VAL A 148 -10.57 -8.52 5.29
CA VAL A 148 -9.46 -8.36 6.26
C VAL A 148 -9.51 -7.04 7.04
N ALA A 149 -10.20 -6.03 6.51
CA ALA A 149 -10.31 -4.71 7.09
C ALA A 149 -11.63 -4.05 6.69
N PHE A 150 -12.01 -2.96 7.38
CA PHE A 150 -13.15 -2.14 7.00
C PHE A 150 -12.74 -0.69 6.73
N THR A 151 -13.26 -0.10 5.65
CA THR A 151 -13.03 1.31 5.32
C THR A 151 -14.10 1.81 4.37
N ASP A 152 -14.42 3.11 4.43
CA ASP A 152 -15.23 3.79 3.42
C ASP A 152 -14.35 4.58 2.42
N ASP A 153 -13.14 4.07 2.18
CA ASP A 153 -12.11 4.72 1.38
C ASP A 153 -12.59 5.24 0.02
N GLY A 154 -12.05 6.40 -0.38
CA GLY A 154 -12.57 7.29 -1.41
C GLY A 154 -13.30 8.52 -0.86
N HIS A 155 -13.79 8.45 0.38
CA HIS A 155 -14.27 9.62 1.14
C HIS A 155 -14.35 9.33 2.66
N GLY A 156 -14.34 10.37 3.49
CA GLY A 156 -14.57 10.21 4.92
C GLY A 156 -16.05 9.95 5.28
N ILE A 157 -16.32 9.12 6.29
CA ILE A 157 -17.64 9.10 6.94
C ILE A 157 -17.81 10.42 7.69
N GLN A 158 -18.80 11.22 7.32
CA GLN A 158 -18.95 12.58 7.87
C GLN A 158 -19.57 12.57 9.28
N ASN A 159 -20.48 11.63 9.57
CA ASN A 159 -21.17 11.56 10.85
C ASN A 159 -20.35 10.78 11.90
N ALA A 160 -19.88 11.48 12.95
CA ALA A 160 -19.15 10.88 14.07
C ALA A 160 -19.92 9.72 14.75
N GLY A 161 -21.25 9.84 14.86
CA GLY A 161 -22.11 8.79 15.39
C GLY A 161 -22.15 7.54 14.52
N MET A 162 -22.08 7.70 13.19
CA MET A 162 -21.96 6.57 12.27
C MET A 162 -20.62 5.86 12.42
N VAL A 163 -19.50 6.60 12.44
CA VAL A 163 -18.17 6.01 12.69
C VAL A 163 -18.15 5.22 13.99
N ARG A 164 -18.69 5.81 15.07
CA ARG A 164 -18.85 5.10 16.34
C ARG A 164 -19.68 3.83 16.18
N THR A 165 -20.81 3.90 15.49
CA THR A 165 -21.70 2.75 15.29
C THR A 165 -20.97 1.63 14.55
N CYS A 166 -20.23 1.96 13.48
CA CYS A 166 -19.41 1.01 12.74
C CYS A 166 -18.34 0.39 13.63
N MET A 167 -17.61 1.19 14.42
CA MET A 167 -16.54 0.72 15.30
C MET A 167 -17.07 -0.12 16.47
N ASP A 168 -18.16 0.29 17.13
CA ASP A 168 -18.76 -0.46 18.23
C ASP A 168 -19.30 -1.82 17.78
N TYR A 169 -19.90 -1.88 16.58
CA TYR A 169 -20.37 -3.14 16.00
C TYR A 169 -19.20 -3.98 15.46
N GLY A 170 -18.42 -3.45 14.51
CA GLY A 170 -17.45 -4.25 13.76
C GLY A 170 -16.21 -4.67 14.57
N LYS A 171 -15.92 -4.04 15.73
CA LYS A 171 -14.78 -4.46 16.58
C LYS A 171 -14.90 -5.91 17.05
N MET A 172 -16.11 -6.45 17.15
CA MET A 172 -16.34 -7.84 17.56
C MET A 172 -15.74 -8.86 16.57
N PHE A 173 -15.52 -8.47 15.30
CA PHE A 173 -14.93 -9.32 14.27
C PHE A 173 -13.39 -9.32 14.29
N GLY A 174 -12.78 -8.55 15.21
CA GLY A 174 -11.33 -8.52 15.35
C GLY A 174 -10.62 -8.07 14.06
N LYS A 175 -11.20 -7.12 13.31
CA LYS A 175 -10.62 -6.47 12.13
C LYS A 175 -10.20 -5.03 12.43
N VAL A 176 -9.41 -4.44 11.54
CA VAL A 176 -8.98 -3.03 11.65
C VAL A 176 -9.94 -2.14 10.87
N PHE A 177 -10.21 -0.94 11.40
CA PHE A 177 -10.92 0.11 10.67
C PHE A 177 -9.90 1.08 10.09
N MET A 178 -9.85 1.20 8.78
CA MET A 178 -9.00 2.14 8.07
C MET A 178 -9.83 3.39 7.73
N SER A 179 -9.29 4.58 7.99
CA SER A 179 -10.02 5.83 7.78
C SER A 179 -9.32 6.72 6.75
N HIS A 180 -10.00 6.92 5.62
CA HIS A 180 -9.76 8.02 4.70
C HIS A 180 -10.25 9.31 5.37
N CYS A 181 -9.31 10.12 5.87
CA CYS A 181 -9.62 11.31 6.65
C CYS A 181 -9.85 12.52 5.75
N GLN A 182 -11.11 12.86 5.51
CA GLN A 182 -11.56 14.00 4.70
C GLN A 182 -12.89 14.56 5.22
N ASP A 183 -12.83 15.73 5.88
CA ASP A 183 -14.03 16.50 6.24
C ASP A 183 -14.54 17.29 5.03
N ASN A 184 -15.66 16.85 4.45
CA ASN A 184 -16.20 17.43 3.22
C ASN A 184 -16.63 18.88 3.39
N SER A 185 -16.98 19.32 4.60
CA SER A 185 -17.41 20.70 4.85
C SER A 185 -16.25 21.70 4.84
N ILE A 186 -15.05 21.22 5.17
CA ILE A 186 -13.81 22.01 5.15
C ILE A 186 -13.14 21.93 3.78
N VAL A 187 -13.07 20.73 3.21
CA VAL A 187 -12.42 20.48 1.91
C VAL A 187 -13.20 21.10 0.76
N GLY A 188 -14.54 21.01 0.78
CA GLY A 188 -15.40 21.54 -0.26
C GLY A 188 -14.99 21.06 -1.65
N ALA A 189 -14.67 22.00 -2.54
CA ALA A 189 -14.24 21.74 -3.91
C ALA A 189 -12.72 21.83 -4.10
N GLY A 190 -11.93 21.67 -3.03
CA GLY A 190 -10.46 21.69 -3.09
C GLY A 190 -9.90 20.69 -4.12
N GLN A 191 -8.92 21.13 -4.90
CA GLN A 191 -8.29 20.36 -5.99
C GLN A 191 -6.83 20.02 -5.71
N ILE A 192 -6.14 20.90 -4.99
CA ILE A 192 -4.73 20.78 -4.59
C ILE A 192 -4.56 21.34 -3.17
N ASN A 193 -3.37 21.26 -2.60
CA ASN A 193 -3.11 21.84 -1.28
C ASN A 193 -3.49 23.32 -1.21
N GLU A 194 -4.18 23.74 -0.14
CA GLU A 194 -4.40 25.17 0.12
C GLU A 194 -3.09 25.81 0.56
N GLY A 195 -2.54 26.69 -0.27
CA GLY A 195 -1.26 27.30 0.01
C GLY A 195 -0.76 28.24 -1.09
N ALA A 196 0.56 28.35 -1.19
CA ALA A 196 1.21 29.23 -2.15
C ALA A 196 0.92 28.79 -3.59
N VAL A 197 0.91 27.48 -3.87
CA VAL A 197 0.70 26.94 -5.22
C VAL A 197 -0.75 27.12 -5.67
N SER A 198 -1.74 26.81 -4.83
CA SER A 198 -3.15 27.04 -5.17
C SER A 198 -3.44 28.52 -5.43
N THR A 199 -2.87 29.42 -4.63
CA THR A 199 -3.00 30.87 -4.83
C THR A 199 -2.36 31.31 -6.14
N ARG A 200 -1.14 30.84 -6.43
CA ARG A 200 -0.40 31.17 -7.66
C ARG A 200 -1.12 30.71 -8.93
N LEU A 201 -1.69 29.51 -8.90
CA LEU A 201 -2.36 28.89 -10.05
C LEU A 201 -3.86 29.24 -10.13
N GLY A 202 -4.41 29.95 -9.14
CA GLY A 202 -5.83 30.30 -9.11
C GLY A 202 -6.75 29.09 -8.94
N MET A 203 -6.28 28.05 -8.26
CA MET A 203 -7.00 26.79 -8.04
C MET A 203 -7.62 26.74 -6.65
N LEU A 204 -8.71 25.99 -6.51
CA LEU A 204 -9.34 25.77 -5.21
C LEU A 204 -8.43 24.91 -4.33
N GLY A 205 -8.04 25.47 -3.18
CA GLY A 205 -7.22 24.80 -2.19
C GLY A 205 -8.04 23.85 -1.31
N TRP A 206 -7.39 22.78 -0.87
CA TRP A 206 -7.85 21.87 0.17
C TRP A 206 -7.07 22.21 1.45
N PRO A 207 -7.71 22.76 2.50
CA PRO A 207 -7.06 23.07 3.77
C PRO A 207 -6.55 21.83 4.52
N ALA A 208 -5.36 21.91 5.13
CA ALA A 208 -4.79 20.79 5.91
C ALA A 208 -5.75 20.28 7.00
N GLU A 209 -6.52 21.19 7.60
CA GLU A 209 -7.52 20.91 8.63
C GLU A 209 -8.62 19.93 8.16
N GLY A 210 -8.88 19.86 6.85
CA GLY A 210 -9.82 18.91 6.27
C GLY A 210 -9.42 17.46 6.52
N GLU A 211 -8.13 17.15 6.61
CA GLU A 211 -7.61 15.84 7.03
C GLU A 211 -7.56 15.76 8.57
N GLU A 212 -6.93 16.74 9.20
CA GLU A 212 -6.53 16.70 10.60
C GLU A 212 -7.71 16.61 11.59
N ILE A 213 -8.83 17.26 11.28
CA ILE A 213 -10.02 17.24 12.15
C ILE A 213 -10.64 15.85 12.16
N GLN A 214 -10.66 15.17 11.01
CA GLN A 214 -11.18 13.82 10.94
C GLN A 214 -10.25 12.83 11.64
N ILE A 215 -8.93 12.98 11.52
CA ILE A 215 -7.95 12.21 12.32
C ILE A 215 -8.23 12.38 13.81
N ALA A 216 -8.35 13.62 14.29
CA ALA A 216 -8.61 13.90 15.71
C ALA A 216 -9.93 13.28 16.19
N ARG A 217 -11.00 13.39 15.38
CA ARG A 217 -12.31 12.81 15.66
C ARG A 217 -12.23 11.29 15.75
N ASP A 218 -11.62 10.62 14.77
CA ASP A 218 -11.60 9.18 14.69
C ASP A 218 -10.72 8.57 15.79
N ILE A 219 -9.61 9.23 16.17
CA ILE A 219 -8.82 8.87 17.37
C ILE A 219 -9.69 8.96 18.64
N ALA A 220 -10.52 10.00 18.77
CA ALA A 220 -11.42 10.13 19.93
C ALA A 220 -12.47 9.01 19.97
N ILE A 221 -12.98 8.58 18.81
CA ILE A 221 -13.93 7.47 18.70
C ILE A 221 -13.24 6.12 18.97
N ALA A 222 -12.02 5.92 18.47
CA ALA A 222 -11.22 4.74 18.77
C ALA A 222 -10.94 4.63 20.28
N ARG A 223 -10.61 5.74 20.93
CA ARG A 223 -10.48 5.81 22.40
C ARG A 223 -11.78 5.42 23.12
N LEU A 224 -12.94 5.86 22.62
CA LEU A 224 -14.24 5.55 23.21
C LEU A 224 -14.64 4.07 23.04
N THR A 225 -14.41 3.53 21.84
CA THR A 225 -14.92 2.20 21.44
C THR A 225 -13.93 1.07 21.72
N GLY A 226 -12.63 1.37 21.80
CA GLY A 226 -11.54 0.40 21.87
C GLY A 226 -11.24 -0.29 20.53
N ALA A 227 -11.84 0.17 19.42
CA ALA A 227 -11.58 -0.39 18.10
C ALA A 227 -10.16 -0.07 17.60
N ARG A 228 -9.56 -0.99 16.83
CA ARG A 228 -8.28 -0.75 16.16
C ARG A 228 -8.50 0.20 14.99
N LEU A 229 -7.83 1.34 15.01
CA LEU A 229 -7.92 2.38 13.99
C LEU A 229 -6.61 2.48 13.23
N HIS A 230 -6.70 2.57 11.91
CA HIS A 230 -5.59 2.85 11.03
C HIS A 230 -5.90 4.12 10.22
N ILE A 231 -5.03 5.13 10.29
CA ILE A 231 -5.17 6.36 9.52
C ILE A 231 -4.51 6.18 8.16
N GLN A 232 -5.30 6.28 7.09
CA GLN A 232 -4.82 6.10 5.72
C GLN A 232 -4.01 7.29 5.24
N HIS A 233 -3.02 7.01 4.38
CA HIS A 233 -2.19 7.95 3.60
C HIS A 233 -2.03 9.36 4.21
N ILE A 234 -1.37 9.46 5.38
CA ILE A 234 -1.28 10.73 6.11
C ILE A 234 -0.44 11.76 5.33
N SER A 235 -0.94 12.99 5.19
CA SER A 235 -0.26 14.02 4.38
C SER A 235 0.26 15.22 5.18
N THR A 236 -0.20 15.41 6.43
CA THR A 236 0.08 16.62 7.22
C THR A 236 0.98 16.36 8.43
N ALA A 237 1.84 17.32 8.77
CA ALA A 237 2.69 17.25 9.97
C ALA A 237 1.86 17.21 11.26
N ARG A 238 0.77 17.98 11.33
CA ARG A 238 -0.11 18.00 12.50
C ARG A 238 -0.96 16.73 12.60
N GLY A 239 -1.45 16.18 11.49
CA GLY A 239 -2.07 14.86 11.47
C GLY A 239 -1.16 13.79 12.08
N LEU A 240 0.11 13.76 11.68
CA LEU A 240 1.10 12.84 12.22
C LEU A 240 1.32 13.04 13.73
N ASN A 241 1.37 14.29 14.20
CA ASN A 241 1.49 14.60 15.63
C ASN A 241 0.30 14.08 16.44
N LEU A 242 -0.93 14.11 15.89
CA LEU A 242 -2.11 13.54 16.53
C LEU A 242 -1.99 12.02 16.69
N VAL A 243 -1.52 11.32 15.65
CA VAL A 243 -1.26 9.87 15.72
C VAL A 243 -0.16 9.56 16.75
N ARG A 244 0.94 10.33 16.76
CA ARG A 244 2.02 10.17 17.74
C ARG A 244 1.51 10.31 19.18
N ALA A 245 0.68 11.30 19.44
CA ALA A 245 0.06 11.50 20.75
C ALA A 245 -0.87 10.34 21.13
N ALA A 246 -1.70 9.87 20.21
CA ALA A 246 -2.59 8.73 20.44
C ALA A 246 -1.82 7.45 20.78
N LYS A 247 -0.71 7.19 20.09
CA LYS A 247 0.18 6.06 20.39
C LYS A 247 0.84 6.19 21.76
N ALA A 248 1.29 7.38 22.14
CA ALA A 248 1.86 7.63 23.46
C ALA A 248 0.86 7.41 24.60
N GLU A 249 -0.44 7.59 24.35
CA GLU A 249 -1.53 7.22 25.27
C GLU A 249 -1.82 5.71 25.31
N GLY A 250 -1.18 4.90 24.47
CA GLY A 250 -1.41 3.45 24.37
C GLY A 250 -2.67 3.08 23.59
N LEU A 251 -3.23 3.99 22.79
CA LEU A 251 -4.38 3.68 21.94
C LEU A 251 -3.99 2.76 20.79
N PRO A 252 -4.90 1.88 20.32
CA PRO A 252 -4.65 0.98 19.20
C PRO A 252 -4.78 1.72 17.86
N VAL A 253 -3.93 2.73 17.66
CA VAL A 253 -3.91 3.60 16.48
C VAL A 253 -2.60 3.37 15.72
N THR A 254 -2.72 3.13 14.42
CA THR A 254 -1.60 3.08 13.47
C THR A 254 -1.82 4.05 12.31
N CYS A 255 -0.79 4.32 11.51
CA CYS A 255 -0.92 5.08 10.28
C CYS A 255 0.03 4.59 9.18
N GLU A 256 -0.30 4.95 7.95
CA GLU A 256 0.50 4.70 6.76
C GLU A 256 0.82 6.00 6.03
N VAL A 257 1.82 5.95 5.15
CA VAL A 257 2.21 7.05 4.26
C VAL A 257 2.52 6.51 2.88
N THR A 258 2.35 7.35 1.84
CA THR A 258 2.64 6.97 0.47
C THR A 258 3.97 7.54 -0.03
N PRO A 259 4.67 6.87 -0.97
CA PRO A 259 5.88 7.41 -1.58
C PRO A 259 5.69 8.80 -2.19
N HIS A 260 4.54 9.07 -2.82
CA HIS A 260 4.28 10.38 -3.41
C HIS A 260 4.12 11.49 -2.36
N HIS A 261 3.60 11.20 -1.16
CA HIS A 261 3.59 12.19 -0.07
C HIS A 261 4.95 12.39 0.61
N LEU A 262 5.86 11.42 0.50
CA LEU A 262 7.22 11.54 1.03
C LEU A 262 8.16 12.33 0.10
N PHE A 263 8.00 12.17 -1.21
CA PHE A 263 9.01 12.61 -2.19
C PHE A 263 8.50 13.65 -3.18
N LEU A 264 7.18 13.82 -3.32
CA LEU A 264 6.59 14.92 -4.09
C LEU A 264 5.94 15.92 -3.12
N THR A 265 5.84 17.17 -3.58
CA THR A 265 5.22 18.26 -2.83
C THR A 265 4.31 19.05 -3.76
N GLU A 266 3.56 20.01 -3.21
CA GLU A 266 2.72 20.91 -4.01
C GLU A 266 3.49 21.61 -5.14
N ASP A 267 4.81 21.79 -4.99
CA ASP A 267 5.68 22.42 -5.99
C ASP A 267 5.84 21.59 -7.29
N ALA A 268 5.45 20.31 -7.29
CA ALA A 268 5.36 19.51 -8.52
C ALA A 268 4.25 20.02 -9.46
N ILE A 269 3.31 20.81 -8.95
CA ILE A 269 2.18 21.38 -9.70
C ILE A 269 2.55 22.79 -10.15
N ASP A 270 2.74 22.94 -11.46
CA ASP A 270 3.12 24.19 -12.12
C ASP A 270 2.07 24.63 -13.16
N GLU A 271 2.40 25.62 -13.98
CA GLU A 271 1.52 26.16 -15.02
C GLU A 271 1.16 25.16 -16.14
N THR A 272 1.74 23.96 -16.15
CA THR A 272 1.34 22.89 -17.08
C THR A 272 0.04 22.21 -16.66
N TYR A 273 -0.39 22.39 -15.40
CA TYR A 273 -1.58 21.74 -14.83
C TYR A 273 -1.56 20.21 -15.03
N ASN A 274 -0.39 19.59 -14.85
CA ASN A 274 -0.27 18.14 -14.99
C ASN A 274 -1.14 17.42 -13.95
N THR A 275 -2.23 16.82 -14.42
CA THR A 275 -3.25 16.18 -13.58
C THR A 275 -2.75 14.91 -12.91
N VAL A 276 -1.62 14.34 -13.31
CA VAL A 276 -1.01 13.18 -12.63
C VAL A 276 -0.73 13.48 -11.17
N TYR A 277 -0.34 14.73 -10.84
CA TYR A 277 -0.10 15.18 -9.48
C TYR A 277 -1.38 15.49 -8.68
N LYS A 278 -2.56 15.38 -9.31
CA LYS A 278 -3.84 15.44 -8.63
C LYS A 278 -4.10 14.12 -7.91
N VAL A 279 -3.87 14.11 -6.60
CA VAL A 279 -4.09 12.97 -5.67
C VAL A 279 -4.89 13.40 -4.46
N ASN A 280 -5.45 12.42 -3.74
CA ASN A 280 -6.25 12.64 -2.54
C ASN A 280 -5.72 11.73 -1.41
N PRO A 281 -5.16 12.29 -0.32
CA PRO A 281 -4.97 13.72 -0.04
C PRO A 281 -4.00 14.38 -1.03
N PRO A 282 -4.03 15.71 -1.18
CA PRO A 282 -3.16 16.40 -2.13
C PRO A 282 -1.73 16.47 -1.61
N LEU A 283 -0.77 16.56 -2.54
CA LEU A 283 0.63 16.84 -2.23
C LEU A 283 0.74 18.15 -1.44
N ARG A 284 1.30 18.09 -0.23
CA ARG A 284 1.41 19.20 0.72
C ARG A 284 2.74 19.94 0.58
N THR A 285 3.05 20.77 1.57
CA THR A 285 4.30 21.54 1.63
C THR A 285 5.51 20.63 1.79
N SER A 286 6.70 21.14 1.47
CA SER A 286 7.96 20.45 1.78
C SER A 286 8.19 20.23 3.28
N SER A 287 7.67 21.11 4.13
CA SER A 287 7.70 20.91 5.59
C SER A 287 6.84 19.74 6.05
N ASP A 288 5.69 19.52 5.41
CA ASP A 288 4.86 18.34 5.71
C ASP A 288 5.56 17.06 5.27
N ALA A 289 6.08 17.01 4.04
CA ALA A 289 6.85 15.86 3.56
C ALA A 289 8.06 15.53 4.47
N GLN A 290 8.77 16.56 4.94
CA GLN A 290 9.87 16.39 5.89
C GLN A 290 9.40 15.84 7.24
N ALA A 291 8.27 16.31 7.77
CA ALA A 291 7.69 15.77 9.00
C ALA A 291 7.28 14.29 8.86
N LEU A 292 6.77 13.90 7.69
CA LEU A 292 6.45 12.50 7.36
C LEU A 292 7.71 11.63 7.33
N LEU A 293 8.81 12.13 6.74
CA LEU A 293 10.11 11.45 6.75
C LEU A 293 10.65 11.25 8.17
N GLU A 294 10.51 12.25 9.04
CA GLU A 294 10.87 12.13 10.46
C GLU A 294 9.97 11.12 11.20
N GLY A 295 8.69 11.07 10.85
CA GLY A 295 7.73 10.07 11.34
C GLY A 295 8.06 8.62 10.99
N LEU A 296 8.75 8.38 9.86
CA LEU A 296 9.25 7.05 9.51
C LEU A 296 10.41 6.65 10.43
N GLN A 297 11.31 7.60 10.73
CA GLN A 297 12.51 7.39 11.53
C GLN A 297 12.19 7.20 13.01
N ASP A 298 11.23 7.95 13.55
CA ASP A 298 10.84 7.85 14.96
C ASP A 298 9.84 6.70 15.26
N GLY A 299 9.38 6.01 14.21
CA GLY A 299 8.45 4.88 14.33
C GLY A 299 6.97 5.28 14.48
N THR A 300 6.63 6.56 14.33
CA THR A 300 5.25 7.03 14.32
C THR A 300 4.48 6.47 13.13
N ILE A 301 5.12 6.34 11.97
CA ILE A 301 4.53 5.74 10.77
C ILE A 301 4.79 4.23 10.78
N ASP A 302 3.71 3.45 10.61
CA ASP A 302 3.77 1.98 10.72
C ASP A 302 4.01 1.29 9.38
N ALA A 303 3.53 1.86 8.28
CA ALA A 303 3.59 1.24 6.97
C ALA A 303 3.86 2.26 5.85
N ILE A 304 4.56 1.81 4.81
CA ILE A 304 4.61 2.50 3.52
C ILE A 304 3.71 1.73 2.56
N VAL A 305 2.73 2.43 1.99
CA VAL A 305 1.73 1.88 1.07
C VAL A 305 1.65 2.71 -0.19
N THR A 306 1.14 2.18 -1.29
CA THR A 306 1.15 2.94 -2.54
C THR A 306 -0.02 3.89 -2.69
N ASP A 307 -1.18 3.52 -2.16
CA ASP A 307 -2.46 4.06 -2.63
C ASP A 307 -2.51 4.01 -4.17
N HIS A 308 -2.24 2.82 -4.71
CA HIS A 308 -2.19 2.65 -6.16
C HIS A 308 -3.59 2.90 -6.74
N ALA A 309 -3.74 4.05 -7.39
CA ALA A 309 -4.99 4.59 -7.91
C ALA A 309 -4.91 4.77 -9.44
N PRO A 310 -5.09 3.69 -10.21
CA PRO A 310 -5.00 3.70 -11.66
C PRO A 310 -6.22 4.41 -12.27
N HIS A 311 -5.96 5.19 -13.32
CA HIS A 311 -6.96 5.92 -14.11
C HIS A 311 -6.67 5.82 -15.60
N ALA A 312 -7.74 5.80 -16.41
CA ALA A 312 -7.57 5.75 -17.84
C ALA A 312 -6.95 7.07 -18.36
N ALA A 313 -6.13 6.98 -19.40
CA ALA A 313 -5.42 8.15 -19.95
C ALA A 313 -6.36 9.30 -20.33
N TRP A 314 -7.54 8.98 -20.89
CA TRP A 314 -8.53 9.98 -21.29
C TRP A 314 -9.19 10.68 -20.10
N GLU A 315 -9.20 10.07 -18.91
CA GLU A 315 -9.73 10.71 -17.70
C GLU A 315 -8.73 11.71 -17.12
N LYS A 316 -7.44 11.35 -17.13
CA LYS A 316 -6.37 12.25 -16.70
C LYS A 316 -6.08 13.36 -17.72
N ALA A 317 -6.42 13.17 -19.00
CA ALA A 317 -6.30 14.21 -20.03
C ALA A 317 -7.38 15.31 -19.96
N ARG A 318 -8.31 15.25 -18.98
CA ARG A 318 -9.32 16.28 -18.76
C ARG A 318 -8.71 17.51 -18.09
N GLU A 319 -9.45 18.61 -18.07
CA GLU A 319 -9.10 19.79 -17.28
C GLU A 319 -8.89 19.42 -15.81
N PHE A 320 -8.00 20.13 -15.12
CA PHE A 320 -7.55 19.75 -13.78
C PHE A 320 -8.72 19.49 -12.82
N ASP A 321 -9.73 20.37 -12.81
CA ASP A 321 -10.92 20.25 -11.94
C ASP A 321 -11.74 18.98 -12.23
N PHE A 322 -11.72 18.50 -13.47
CA PHE A 322 -12.50 17.37 -13.95
C PHE A 322 -11.73 16.05 -13.98
N ALA A 323 -10.40 16.09 -13.98
CA ALA A 323 -9.57 14.91 -13.88
C ALA A 323 -9.74 14.24 -12.50
N PRO A 324 -9.73 12.90 -12.43
CA PRO A 324 -9.86 12.21 -11.14
C PRO A 324 -8.57 12.31 -10.31
N PHE A 325 -8.74 12.24 -8.99
CA PHE A 325 -7.65 12.09 -8.04
C PHE A 325 -7.05 10.68 -8.12
N GLY A 326 -5.73 10.57 -8.15
CA GLY A 326 -5.02 9.30 -8.06
C GLY A 326 -3.84 9.19 -9.02
N MET A 327 -2.83 8.44 -8.58
CA MET A 327 -1.67 8.03 -9.36
C MET A 327 -1.31 6.56 -9.08
N THR A 328 -0.61 5.91 -10.02
CA THR A 328 -0.12 4.54 -9.83
C THR A 328 1.13 4.51 -8.95
N GLY A 329 1.26 3.53 -8.05
CA GLY A 329 2.45 3.40 -7.18
C GLY A 329 3.10 2.01 -7.06
N LEU A 330 2.40 0.91 -7.36
CA LEU A 330 2.90 -0.47 -7.17
C LEU A 330 4.29 -0.72 -7.77
N GLU A 331 4.50 -0.38 -9.05
CA GLU A 331 5.76 -0.68 -9.75
C GLU A 331 6.93 0.21 -9.32
N THR A 332 6.66 1.33 -8.63
CA THR A 332 7.67 2.33 -8.26
C THR A 332 7.98 2.37 -6.77
N SER A 333 7.11 1.81 -5.92
CA SER A 333 7.21 1.96 -4.45
C SER A 333 8.53 1.45 -3.88
N LEU A 334 8.92 0.21 -4.19
CA LEU A 334 10.15 -0.39 -3.67
C LEU A 334 11.38 0.42 -4.11
N ALA A 335 11.45 0.74 -5.39
CA ALA A 335 12.56 1.50 -5.98
C ALA A 335 12.66 2.92 -5.38
N SER A 336 11.51 3.57 -5.14
CA SER A 336 11.45 4.89 -4.50
C SER A 336 11.99 4.85 -3.06
N VAL A 337 11.57 3.85 -2.27
CA VAL A 337 12.08 3.64 -0.90
C VAL A 337 13.58 3.34 -0.90
N LEU A 338 14.04 2.47 -1.79
CA LEU A 338 15.47 2.15 -1.91
C LEU A 338 16.28 3.40 -2.27
N THR A 339 15.85 4.14 -3.31
CA THR A 339 16.53 5.32 -3.83
C THR A 339 16.63 6.45 -2.80
N HIS A 340 15.52 6.78 -2.14
CA HIS A 340 15.41 8.00 -1.34
C HIS A 340 15.53 7.80 0.17
N LEU A 341 15.45 6.56 0.66
CA LEU A 341 15.54 6.25 2.09
C LEU A 341 16.70 5.33 2.42
N VAL A 342 16.84 4.20 1.73
CA VAL A 342 17.86 3.21 2.07
C VAL A 342 19.25 3.64 1.60
N HIS A 343 19.40 4.00 0.33
CA HIS A 343 20.67 4.48 -0.23
C HIS A 343 21.15 5.81 0.38
N THR A 344 20.24 6.58 0.97
CA THR A 344 20.56 7.79 1.72
C THR A 344 20.69 7.56 3.23
N GLU A 345 20.74 6.30 3.67
CA GLU A 345 20.94 5.89 5.07
C GLU A 345 19.88 6.41 6.06
N LYS A 346 18.69 6.81 5.58
CA LYS A 346 17.58 7.26 6.42
C LYS A 346 16.78 6.09 7.00
N VAL A 347 16.80 4.95 6.32
CA VAL A 347 16.07 3.71 6.68
C VAL A 347 16.97 2.52 6.40
N SER A 348 17.08 1.57 7.32
CA SER A 348 17.82 0.32 7.09
C SER A 348 16.98 -0.68 6.28
N TYR A 349 17.62 -1.70 5.69
CA TYR A 349 16.90 -2.81 5.04
C TYR A 349 15.93 -3.51 5.99
N ALA A 350 16.34 -3.74 7.24
CA ALA A 350 15.47 -4.29 8.28
C ALA A 350 14.20 -3.43 8.46
N ARG A 351 14.34 -2.10 8.54
CA ARG A 351 13.20 -1.19 8.68
C ARG A 351 12.34 -1.12 7.41
N LEU A 352 12.92 -1.26 6.21
CA LEU A 352 12.16 -1.44 4.97
C LEU A 352 11.26 -2.67 5.05
N VAL A 353 11.80 -3.82 5.50
CA VAL A 353 11.03 -5.07 5.65
C VAL A 353 9.91 -4.90 6.69
N GLU A 354 10.17 -4.20 7.79
CA GLU A 354 9.12 -3.87 8.75
C GLU A 354 7.99 -3.06 8.11
N LEU A 355 8.31 -1.98 7.40
CA LEU A 355 7.35 -1.01 6.84
C LEU A 355 6.53 -1.57 5.67
N MET A 356 7.12 -2.45 4.85
CA MET A 356 6.50 -2.92 3.60
C MET A 356 6.12 -4.39 3.59
N SER A 357 6.41 -5.14 4.67
CA SER A 357 6.11 -6.58 4.74
C SER A 357 5.48 -7.00 6.07
N ILE A 358 6.15 -6.73 7.19
CA ILE A 358 5.73 -7.25 8.51
C ILE A 358 4.57 -6.42 9.10
N ALA A 359 4.71 -5.09 9.13
CA ALA A 359 3.70 -4.22 9.73
C ALA A 359 2.36 -4.22 8.96
N PRO A 360 2.33 -4.16 7.61
CA PRO A 360 1.07 -4.29 6.87
C PRO A 360 0.32 -5.59 7.21
N ARG A 361 1.02 -6.73 7.29
CA ARG A 361 0.42 -8.01 7.67
C ARG A 361 -0.17 -7.99 9.08
N ARG A 362 0.58 -7.45 10.03
CA ARG A 362 0.15 -7.30 11.43
C ARG A 362 -1.09 -6.40 11.55
N ILE A 363 -1.13 -5.29 10.82
CA ILE A 363 -2.25 -4.34 10.85
C ILE A 363 -3.52 -4.99 10.28
N LEU A 364 -3.42 -5.64 9.13
CA LEU A 364 -4.53 -6.36 8.49
C LEU A 364 -4.93 -7.65 9.25
N GLY A 365 -4.06 -8.18 10.10
CA GLY A 365 -4.29 -9.44 10.82
C GLY A 365 -4.30 -10.65 9.88
N ILE A 366 -3.46 -10.62 8.83
CA ILE A 366 -3.25 -11.73 7.89
C ILE A 366 -2.02 -12.57 8.30
N GLU A 367 -1.82 -13.70 7.64
CA GLU A 367 -0.71 -14.63 7.92
C GLU A 367 0.64 -13.90 7.91
N THR A 368 1.40 -14.07 8.99
CA THR A 368 2.79 -13.61 9.08
C THR A 368 3.69 -14.55 8.28
N VAL A 369 4.53 -14.00 7.42
CA VAL A 369 5.54 -14.76 6.67
C VAL A 369 6.93 -14.36 7.14
N SER A 370 7.83 -15.34 7.21
CA SER A 370 9.21 -15.17 7.66
C SER A 370 10.10 -16.14 6.89
N ILE A 371 11.36 -15.77 6.66
CA ILE A 371 12.34 -16.61 5.96
C ILE A 371 12.90 -17.65 6.93
N ALA A 372 12.09 -18.67 7.20
CA ALA A 372 12.44 -19.78 8.08
C ALA A 372 11.77 -21.07 7.60
N GLU A 373 12.36 -22.21 7.96
CA GLU A 373 11.83 -23.54 7.65
C GLU A 373 10.37 -23.70 8.11
N GLY A 374 9.54 -24.28 7.25
CA GLY A 374 8.12 -24.53 7.49
C GLY A 374 7.19 -23.37 7.09
N ASN A 375 7.72 -22.16 6.91
CA ASN A 375 6.89 -21.03 6.49
C ASN A 375 6.52 -21.08 5.01
N THR A 376 5.38 -20.48 4.67
CA THR A 376 4.95 -20.24 3.30
C THR A 376 6.00 -19.43 2.53
N ALA A 377 6.35 -19.89 1.33
CA ALA A 377 7.35 -19.24 0.46
C ALA A 377 6.73 -18.05 -0.30
N ASP A 378 6.32 -17.03 0.45
CA ASP A 378 6.04 -15.68 -0.05
C ASP A 378 7.32 -14.84 0.09
N ILE A 379 8.05 -14.66 -1.02
CA ILE A 379 9.40 -14.10 -1.01
C ILE A 379 9.53 -13.02 -2.08
N THR A 380 10.18 -11.92 -1.73
CA THR A 380 10.60 -10.88 -2.69
C THR A 380 12.12 -10.84 -2.75
N VAL A 381 12.65 -10.85 -3.97
CA VAL A 381 14.09 -10.68 -4.23
C VAL A 381 14.27 -9.44 -5.08
N PHE A 382 15.18 -8.55 -4.68
CA PHE A 382 15.47 -7.34 -5.43
C PHE A 382 16.98 -7.11 -5.60
N ASP A 383 17.34 -6.55 -6.74
CA ASP A 383 18.67 -5.99 -6.96
C ASP A 383 18.67 -4.57 -6.39
N PRO A 384 19.45 -4.28 -5.34
CA PRO A 384 19.45 -2.97 -4.69
C PRO A 384 20.15 -1.89 -5.54
N ASN A 385 20.96 -2.26 -6.53
CA ASN A 385 21.85 -1.35 -7.25
C ASN A 385 21.47 -1.16 -8.72
N TYR A 386 20.42 -1.83 -9.20
CA TYR A 386 19.97 -1.69 -10.57
C TYR A 386 19.38 -0.30 -10.83
N THR A 387 20.02 0.48 -11.70
CA THR A 387 19.53 1.80 -12.12
C THR A 387 18.60 1.67 -13.32
N TRP A 388 17.44 2.34 -13.27
CA TRP A 388 16.47 2.37 -14.35
C TRP A 388 15.69 3.69 -14.39
N THR A 389 15.02 3.95 -15.51
CA THR A 389 14.17 5.13 -15.69
C THR A 389 12.70 4.73 -15.60
N VAL A 390 11.95 5.41 -14.74
CA VAL A 390 10.54 5.09 -14.48
C VAL A 390 9.71 5.22 -15.75
N GLY A 391 9.02 4.13 -16.12
CA GLY A 391 8.14 4.05 -17.29
C GLY A 391 8.84 3.84 -18.63
N ALA A 392 10.16 3.73 -18.68
CA ALA A 392 10.90 3.54 -19.94
C ALA A 392 10.53 2.24 -20.68
N ASP A 393 10.28 1.16 -19.93
CA ASP A 393 9.87 -0.15 -20.46
C ASP A 393 8.34 -0.35 -20.47
N GLY A 394 7.57 0.71 -20.22
CA GLY A 394 6.13 0.64 -19.98
C GLY A 394 5.78 0.21 -18.55
N TYR A 395 4.50 -0.14 -18.36
CA TYR A 395 3.94 -0.58 -17.08
C TYR A 395 3.15 -1.88 -17.27
N GLU A 396 3.10 -2.71 -16.23
CA GLU A 396 2.20 -3.87 -16.18
C GLU A 396 0.76 -3.44 -15.83
N SER A 397 0.62 -2.37 -15.06
CA SER A 397 -0.64 -1.63 -14.87
C SER A 397 -1.19 -1.16 -16.23
N LYS A 398 -2.51 -1.19 -16.42
CA LYS A 398 -3.16 -0.59 -17.61
C LYS A 398 -3.01 0.92 -17.64
N ALA A 399 -2.94 1.52 -16.46
CA ALA A 399 -2.85 2.95 -16.31
C ALA A 399 -1.38 3.41 -16.31
N THR A 400 -1.16 4.61 -16.84
CA THR A 400 0.17 5.21 -16.99
C THR A 400 0.29 6.54 -16.22
N ASN A 401 -0.66 6.84 -15.33
CA ASN A 401 -0.68 8.05 -14.50
C ASN A 401 0.28 7.93 -13.31
N CYS A 402 1.58 7.85 -13.59
CA CYS A 402 2.65 7.76 -12.59
C CYS A 402 3.32 9.13 -12.40
N GLY A 403 3.33 9.64 -11.16
CA GLY A 403 3.94 10.93 -10.83
C GLY A 403 5.47 10.98 -10.93
N PHE A 404 6.12 9.82 -10.97
CA PHE A 404 7.58 9.70 -11.05
C PHE A 404 8.09 9.40 -12.46
N ALA A 405 7.21 9.43 -13.48
CA ALA A 405 7.58 9.07 -14.85
C ALA A 405 8.77 9.91 -15.37
N GLY A 406 9.80 9.23 -15.88
CA GLY A 406 11.03 9.86 -16.36
C GLY A 406 12.11 10.09 -15.30
N GLU A 407 11.83 9.87 -14.01
CA GLU A 407 12.85 9.90 -12.96
C GLU A 407 13.77 8.67 -13.03
N GLN A 408 14.99 8.81 -12.52
CA GLN A 408 15.93 7.70 -12.35
C GLN A 408 15.85 7.13 -10.95
N PHE A 409 15.51 5.85 -10.84
CA PHE A 409 15.51 5.11 -9.58
C PHE A 409 16.60 4.04 -9.57
N VAL A 410 17.01 3.67 -8.36
CA VAL A 410 17.96 2.61 -8.06
C VAL A 410 17.26 1.57 -7.19
N GLY A 411 17.30 0.31 -7.63
CA GLY A 411 16.61 -0.78 -6.99
C GLY A 411 15.44 -1.30 -7.83
N LEU A 412 15.33 -2.62 -7.95
CA LEU A 412 14.28 -3.29 -8.76
C LEU A 412 14.01 -4.70 -8.22
N ALA A 413 12.73 -5.08 -8.13
CA ALA A 413 12.35 -6.48 -7.88
C ALA A 413 12.76 -7.37 -9.07
N THR A 414 13.47 -8.46 -8.77
CA THR A 414 13.98 -9.40 -9.77
C THR A 414 13.29 -10.75 -9.72
N GLU A 415 13.09 -11.32 -8.55
CA GLU A 415 12.32 -12.56 -8.38
C GLU A 415 11.22 -12.35 -7.34
N VAL A 416 10.06 -12.97 -7.56
CA VAL A 416 8.95 -12.97 -6.60
C VAL A 416 8.34 -14.37 -6.57
N PHE A 417 8.17 -14.89 -5.36
CA PHE A 417 7.49 -16.15 -5.09
C PHE A 417 6.22 -15.88 -4.29
N VAL A 418 5.11 -16.49 -4.70
CA VAL A 418 3.82 -16.44 -3.99
C VAL A 418 3.37 -17.86 -3.76
N GLY A 419 3.37 -18.31 -2.50
CA GLY A 419 3.11 -19.70 -2.12
C GLY A 419 4.05 -20.66 -2.83
N GLY A 420 5.34 -20.31 -2.95
CA GLY A 420 6.36 -21.10 -3.66
C GLY A 420 6.24 -21.09 -5.20
N LYS A 421 5.19 -20.50 -5.78
CA LYS A 421 5.10 -20.29 -7.22
C LYS A 421 5.97 -19.10 -7.62
N HIS A 422 6.89 -19.33 -8.54
CA HIS A 422 7.71 -18.28 -9.15
C HIS A 422 6.85 -17.46 -10.14
N VAL A 423 6.55 -16.20 -9.79
CA VAL A 423 5.63 -15.34 -10.56
C VAL A 423 6.31 -14.14 -11.23
N LEU A 424 7.48 -13.74 -10.73
CA LEU A 424 8.39 -12.79 -11.39
C LEU A 424 9.74 -13.47 -11.49
N SER A 425 10.36 -13.47 -12.68
CA SER A 425 11.74 -13.91 -12.85
C SER A 425 12.54 -12.93 -13.67
N GLN A 426 13.73 -12.56 -13.18
CA GLN A 426 14.61 -11.57 -13.78
C GLN A 426 13.88 -10.26 -14.14
N GLY A 427 12.94 -9.85 -13.29
CA GLY A 427 12.12 -8.66 -13.47
C GLY A 427 11.01 -8.79 -14.51
N LYS A 428 10.69 -10.00 -14.99
CA LYS A 428 9.62 -10.27 -15.97
C LYS A 428 8.55 -11.19 -15.38
N ILE A 429 7.28 -10.90 -15.65
CA ILE A 429 6.16 -11.73 -15.21
C ILE A 429 6.20 -13.09 -15.92
N CYS A 430 6.02 -14.17 -15.15
CA CYS A 430 6.06 -15.55 -15.63
C CYS A 430 4.76 -16.03 -16.27
#